data_AF-A0A0E0DWF4-F1
#
_entry.id   AF-A0A0E0DWF4-F1
#
_cell.length_a   1.000
_cell.length_b   1.000
_cell.length_c   1.000
_cell.angle_alpha   90.00
_cell.angle_beta   90.00
_cell.angle_gamma   90.00
#
_symmetry.space_group_name_H-M   'P 1'
#
loop_
_entity.id
_entity.type
_entity.pdbx_description
1 polymer ?
#
loop_
_entity_poly.entity_id
_entity_poly.type
_entity_poly.pdbx_seq_one_letter_code
_entity_poly.pdbx_strand_id
1 'polypeptide(L)'
;MALRVEESRSAFMPFDSDYVPPSPPMPTIVVSSLVDVHGVRFAIDPHRVELGAVDAVRLAPEYLHILLEKVEQEGWICPTLPALRHVARFANLLTDLQDRVLPGLLNDHTDPAVLRKLRTCGCGMKKLRAVAKGPLLRLTRLFSNCLTRHARDALDARKDFRISADWIDKIAVRVDRCLTIPLHLHHHLEDPFVDHLHDLP
;
A
#
# COMPACT_ATOMS: atom_id res chain seq x y z
N MET A 1 -53.41 73.03 20.89
CA MET A 1 -52.83 72.06 19.95
C MET A 1 -51.44 71.69 20.45
N ALA A 2 -51.28 70.47 20.95
CA ALA A 2 -50.01 69.94 21.46
C ALA A 2 -49.40 69.03 20.39
N LEU A 3 -48.18 69.33 19.93
CA LEU A 3 -47.41 68.46 19.05
C LEU A 3 -46.47 67.62 19.92
N ARG A 4 -46.76 66.31 19.98
CA ARG A 4 -45.94 65.30 20.65
C ARG A 4 -44.68 65.04 19.81
N VAL A 5 -43.55 64.98 20.51
CA VAL A 5 -42.26 64.51 20.04
C VAL A 5 -42.34 62.99 19.84
N GLU A 6 -42.13 62.50 18.62
CA GLU A 6 -41.93 61.07 18.36
C GLU A 6 -40.45 60.72 18.49
N GLU A 7 -40.15 59.89 19.49
CA GLU A 7 -38.84 59.31 19.73
C GLU A 7 -38.48 58.35 18.59
N SER A 8 -37.35 58.62 17.93
CA SER A 8 -36.73 57.69 16.98
C SER A 8 -36.18 56.48 17.74
N ARG A 9 -36.90 55.36 17.71
CA ARG A 9 -36.40 54.07 18.17
C ARG A 9 -35.44 53.49 17.11
N SER A 10 -34.15 53.69 17.34
CA SER A 10 -33.05 52.96 16.70
C SER A 10 -33.26 51.45 16.89
N ALA A 11 -33.55 50.74 15.81
CA ALA A 11 -33.59 49.28 15.79
C ALA A 11 -32.16 48.73 15.94
N PHE A 12 -31.78 48.36 17.16
CA PHE A 12 -30.60 47.54 17.42
C PHE A 12 -30.91 46.13 16.90
N MET A 13 -30.33 45.75 15.75
CA MET A 13 -30.35 44.38 15.29
C MET A 13 -29.35 43.57 16.12
N PRO A 14 -29.74 42.46 16.76
CA PRO A 14 -28.78 41.57 17.39
C PRO A 14 -27.97 40.88 16.29
N PHE A 15 -26.64 40.98 16.37
CA PHE A 15 -25.76 40.13 15.58
C PHE A 15 -26.00 38.68 16.02
N ASP A 16 -26.55 37.85 15.12
CA ASP A 16 -26.53 36.39 15.27
C ASP A 16 -25.06 35.95 15.35
N SER A 17 -24.62 35.66 16.57
CA SER A 17 -23.23 35.33 16.93
C SER A 17 -22.82 33.90 16.56
N ASP A 18 -23.69 33.14 15.87
CA ASP A 18 -23.46 31.73 15.54
C ASP A 18 -23.06 31.50 14.08
N TYR A 19 -22.79 32.56 13.32
CA TYR A 19 -22.20 32.42 11.99
C TYR A 19 -20.73 31.99 12.11
N VAL A 20 -20.50 30.68 12.17
CA VAL A 20 -19.19 30.09 11.91
C VAL A 20 -19.05 29.99 10.39
N PRO A 21 -18.18 30.81 9.75
CA PRO A 21 -17.92 30.65 8.33
C PRO A 21 -17.43 29.22 8.07
N PRO A 22 -17.82 28.58 6.94
CA PRO A 22 -17.30 27.27 6.60
C PRO A 22 -15.78 27.35 6.59
N SER A 23 -15.12 26.41 7.27
CA SER A 23 -13.66 26.35 7.26
C SER A 23 -13.17 26.29 5.81
N PRO A 24 -12.12 27.06 5.45
CA PRO A 24 -11.57 27.01 4.11
C PRO A 24 -11.21 25.55 3.77
N PRO A 25 -11.45 25.09 2.52
CA PRO A 25 -11.13 23.73 2.14
C PRO A 25 -9.64 23.48 2.39
N MET A 26 -9.33 22.40 3.10
CA MET A 26 -7.95 21.98 3.35
C MET A 26 -7.23 21.81 1.99
N PRO A 27 -6.04 22.39 1.80
CA PRO A 27 -5.33 22.29 0.55
C PRO A 27 -4.99 20.82 0.26
N THR A 28 -5.18 20.41 -1.00
CA THR A 28 -4.97 19.02 -1.44
C THR A 28 -3.70 18.93 -2.27
N ILE A 29 -2.80 17.99 -1.92
CA ILE A 29 -1.63 17.63 -2.71
C ILE A 29 -1.92 16.31 -3.43
N VAL A 30 -1.86 16.34 -4.75
CA VAL A 30 -1.96 15.14 -5.58
C VAL A 30 -0.56 14.58 -5.78
N VAL A 31 -0.39 13.30 -5.47
CA VAL A 31 0.89 12.60 -5.59
C VAL A 31 0.76 11.56 -6.69
N SER A 32 1.54 11.74 -7.76
CA SER A 32 1.52 10.86 -8.93
C SER A 32 2.83 10.10 -9.12
N SER A 33 3.92 10.54 -8.48
CA SER A 33 5.26 9.96 -8.61
C SER A 33 6.05 10.01 -7.30
N LEU A 34 7.16 9.29 -7.24
CA LEU A 34 8.08 9.32 -6.07
C LEU A 34 8.65 10.73 -5.85
N VAL A 35 8.88 11.50 -6.92
CA VAL A 35 9.37 12.88 -6.84
C VAL A 35 8.36 13.76 -6.11
N ASP A 36 7.07 13.59 -6.39
CA ASP A 36 6.00 14.34 -5.70
C ASP A 36 5.96 14.01 -4.21
N VAL A 37 6.15 12.73 -3.84
CA VAL A 37 6.23 12.30 -2.44
C VAL A 37 7.42 12.96 -1.74
N HIS A 38 8.58 13.06 -2.39
CA HIS A 38 9.70 13.78 -1.80
C HIS A 38 9.39 15.27 -1.62
N GLY A 39 8.67 15.88 -2.55
CA GLY A 39 8.15 17.24 -2.43
C GLY A 39 7.27 17.45 -1.18
N VAL A 40 6.45 16.45 -0.84
CA VAL A 40 5.59 16.48 0.36
C VAL A 40 6.39 16.69 1.65
N ARG A 41 7.65 16.23 1.74
CA ARG A 41 8.50 16.44 2.93
C ARG A 41 8.65 17.93 3.29
N PHE A 42 8.70 18.79 2.29
CA PHE A 42 8.99 20.22 2.45
C PHE A 42 7.74 21.07 2.66
N ALA A 43 6.55 20.48 2.50
CA ALA A 43 5.30 21.19 2.75
C ALA A 43 5.03 21.24 4.27
N ILE A 44 4.62 22.43 4.73
CA ILE A 44 4.58 22.81 6.15
C ILE A 44 3.13 22.93 6.63
N ASP A 45 2.20 23.33 5.76
CA ASP A 45 0.79 23.47 6.13
C ASP A 45 0.08 22.10 6.17
N PRO A 46 -1.00 21.95 6.95
CA PRO A 46 -1.79 20.72 6.95
C PRO A 46 -2.49 20.52 5.60
N HIS A 47 -2.20 19.40 4.95
CA HIS A 47 -2.78 19.05 3.66
C HIS A 47 -3.52 17.72 3.70
N ARG A 48 -4.42 17.56 2.72
CA ARG A 48 -4.91 16.26 2.30
C ARG A 48 -4.02 15.74 1.17
N VAL A 49 -3.51 14.52 1.31
CA VAL A 49 -2.72 13.86 0.26
C VAL A 49 -3.60 12.88 -0.51
N GLU A 50 -3.65 13.05 -1.83
CA GLU A 50 -4.30 12.14 -2.75
C GLU A 50 -3.25 11.35 -3.52
N LEU A 51 -3.01 10.12 -3.06
CA LEU A 51 -2.11 9.17 -3.68
C LEU A 51 -2.92 8.11 -4.42
N GLY A 52 -2.89 8.17 -5.75
CA GLY A 52 -3.66 7.27 -6.62
C GLY A 52 -2.97 5.95 -6.94
N ALA A 53 -1.63 5.96 -7.04
CA ALA A 53 -0.81 4.82 -7.43
C ALA A 53 0.60 4.91 -6.84
N VAL A 54 1.33 3.80 -6.85
CA VAL A 54 2.78 3.78 -6.68
C VAL A 54 3.44 3.45 -8.01
N ASP A 55 4.58 4.10 -8.31
CA ASP A 55 5.32 3.92 -9.56
C ASP A 55 5.82 2.48 -9.74
N ALA A 56 6.18 1.85 -8.63
CA ALA A 56 6.53 0.44 -8.58
C ALA A 56 6.23 -0.13 -7.19
N VAL A 57 5.83 -1.39 -7.10
CA VAL A 57 5.59 -2.07 -5.81
C VAL A 57 6.79 -1.95 -4.86
N ARG A 58 8.03 -2.06 -5.38
CA ARG A 58 9.26 -1.94 -4.56
C ARG A 58 9.42 -0.58 -3.88
N LEU A 59 8.80 0.48 -4.39
CA LEU A 59 8.89 1.84 -3.86
C LEU A 59 7.83 2.12 -2.78
N ALA A 60 6.82 1.27 -2.63
CA ALA A 60 5.74 1.48 -1.66
C ALA A 60 6.21 1.66 -0.20
N PRO A 61 7.26 0.96 0.29
CA PRO A 61 7.80 1.23 1.63
C PRO A 61 8.34 2.65 1.80
N GLU A 62 8.96 3.22 0.76
CA GLU A 62 9.49 4.59 0.80
C GLU A 62 8.36 5.62 0.80
N TYR A 63 7.35 5.44 -0.06
CA TYR A 63 6.13 6.25 -0.02
C TYR A 63 5.48 6.22 1.38
N LEU A 64 5.38 5.02 1.96
CA LEU A 64 4.78 4.85 3.27
C LEU A 64 5.58 5.58 4.34
N HIS A 65 6.91 5.47 4.33
CA HIS A 65 7.76 6.12 5.33
C HIS A 65 7.54 7.63 5.36
N ILE A 66 7.52 8.27 4.19
CA ILE A 66 7.37 9.73 4.06
C ILE A 66 5.96 10.18 4.46
N LEU A 67 4.93 9.51 3.96
CA LEU A 67 3.56 9.90 4.25
C LEU A 67 3.14 9.62 5.69
N LEU A 68 3.69 8.58 6.29
CA LEU A 68 3.39 8.21 7.68
C LEU A 68 3.93 9.26 8.66
N GLU A 69 5.10 9.82 8.40
CA GLU A 69 5.64 10.95 9.17
C GLU A 69 4.66 12.14 9.15
N LYS A 70 4.22 12.57 7.96
CA LYS A 70 3.26 13.68 7.81
C LYS A 70 1.90 13.40 8.46
N VAL A 71 1.36 12.20 8.29
CA VAL A 71 0.03 11.85 8.82
C VAL A 71 0.05 11.69 10.34
N GLU A 72 1.03 10.97 10.89
CA GLU A 72 1.05 10.64 12.32
C GLU A 72 1.65 11.75 13.19
N GLN A 73 2.60 12.54 12.66
CA GLN A 73 3.27 13.59 13.43
C GLN A 73 2.70 14.99 13.16
N GLU A 74 2.31 15.27 11.92
CA GLU A 74 1.85 16.60 11.50
C GLU A 74 0.32 16.67 11.31
N GLY A 75 -0.40 15.57 11.51
CA GLY A 75 -1.87 15.53 11.47
C GLY A 75 -2.47 15.61 10.06
N TRP A 76 -1.70 15.29 9.04
CA TRP A 76 -2.16 15.29 7.65
C TRP A 76 -3.17 14.17 7.37
N ILE A 77 -3.97 14.33 6.31
CA ILE A 77 -4.99 13.33 5.93
C ILE A 77 -4.55 12.61 4.66
N CYS A 78 -4.39 11.28 4.72
CA CYS A 78 -4.13 10.43 3.56
C CYS A 78 -5.11 9.24 3.53
N PRO A 79 -6.22 9.33 2.77
CA PRO A 79 -7.25 8.28 2.73
C PRO A 79 -6.73 6.93 2.22
N THR A 80 -5.71 6.93 1.36
CA THR A 80 -5.14 5.71 0.76
C THR A 80 -4.01 5.09 1.59
N LEU A 81 -3.64 5.69 2.74
CA LEU A 81 -2.60 5.18 3.64
C LEU A 81 -2.81 3.71 4.06
N PRO A 82 -4.03 3.23 4.39
CA PRO A 82 -4.24 1.81 4.69
C PRO A 82 -3.92 0.88 3.51
N ALA A 83 -4.28 1.28 2.29
CA ALA A 83 -3.95 0.52 1.09
C ALA A 83 -2.43 0.53 0.84
N LEU A 84 -1.78 1.68 1.00
CA LEU A 84 -0.32 1.80 0.89
C LEU A 84 0.42 0.92 1.90
N ARG A 85 -0.05 0.84 3.15
CA ARG A 85 0.49 -0.09 4.18
C ARG A 85 0.45 -1.54 3.72
N HIS A 86 -0.63 -1.95 3.06
CA HIS A 86 -0.76 -3.30 2.51
C HIS A 86 0.22 -3.55 1.36
N VAL A 87 0.39 -2.58 0.44
CA VAL A 87 1.35 -2.68 -0.67
C VAL A 87 2.79 -2.69 -0.16
N ALA A 88 3.16 -1.82 0.78
CA ALA A 88 4.48 -1.81 1.40
C ALA A 88 4.80 -3.15 2.10
N ARG A 89 3.81 -3.73 2.79
CA ARG A 89 3.95 -5.08 3.37
C ARG A 89 4.16 -6.16 2.31
N PHE A 90 3.47 -6.06 1.17
CA PHE A 90 3.67 -6.96 0.04
C PHE A 90 5.08 -6.85 -0.54
N ALA A 91 5.54 -5.62 -0.77
CA ALA A 91 6.89 -5.33 -1.25
C ALA A 91 7.95 -5.95 -0.34
N ASN A 92 7.87 -5.73 0.97
CA ASN A 92 8.81 -6.31 1.93
C ASN A 92 8.84 -7.85 1.90
N LEU A 93 7.68 -8.50 1.73
CA LEU A 93 7.61 -9.96 1.60
C LEU A 93 8.20 -10.47 0.28
N LEU A 94 8.06 -9.72 -0.81
CA LEU A 94 8.67 -10.04 -2.10
C LEU A 94 10.19 -9.82 -2.07
N THR A 95 10.67 -8.73 -1.46
CA THR A 95 12.10 -8.46 -1.28
C THR A 95 12.77 -9.52 -0.41
N ASP A 96 12.18 -9.90 0.73
CA ASP A 96 12.74 -10.99 1.56
C ASP A 96 12.77 -12.33 0.81
N LEU A 97 11.77 -12.59 -0.02
CA LEU A 97 11.75 -13.75 -0.91
C LEU A 97 12.89 -13.68 -1.94
N GLN A 98 13.05 -12.57 -2.65
CA GLN A 98 14.06 -12.36 -3.69
C GLN A 98 15.49 -12.41 -3.15
N ASP A 99 15.77 -11.71 -2.05
CA ASP A 99 17.14 -11.43 -1.61
C ASP A 99 17.68 -12.48 -0.64
N ARG A 100 16.79 -13.23 0.03
CA ARG A 100 17.20 -14.17 1.09
C ARG A 100 16.71 -15.58 0.88
N VAL A 101 15.42 -15.75 0.58
CA VAL A 101 14.83 -17.10 0.54
C VAL A 101 15.21 -17.84 -0.74
N LEU A 102 15.01 -17.25 -1.92
CA LEU A 102 15.34 -17.91 -3.19
C LEU A 102 16.85 -18.21 -3.32
N PRO A 103 17.77 -17.29 -3.00
CA PRO A 103 19.20 -17.59 -3.01
C PRO A 103 19.58 -18.67 -1.99
N GLY A 104 18.94 -18.68 -0.82
CA GLY A 104 19.12 -19.74 0.18
C GLY A 104 18.73 -21.12 -0.35
N LEU A 105 17.63 -21.21 -1.10
CA LEU A 105 17.18 -22.47 -1.71
C LEU A 105 18.09 -22.93 -2.86
N LEU A 106 18.67 -22.00 -3.62
CA LEU A 106 19.65 -22.35 -4.66
C LEU A 106 20.93 -22.93 -4.06
N ASN A 107 21.37 -22.41 -2.92
CA ASN A 107 22.54 -22.91 -2.20
C ASN A 107 22.29 -24.29 -1.58
N ASP A 108 21.16 -24.44 -0.85
CA ASP A 108 20.73 -25.72 -0.29
C ASP A 108 19.21 -25.86 -0.41
N HIS A 109 18.81 -26.73 -1.34
CA HIS A 109 17.40 -26.98 -1.68
C HIS A 109 16.64 -27.71 -0.56
N THR A 110 17.36 -28.25 0.42
CA THR A 110 16.83 -29.05 1.51
C THR A 110 16.94 -28.36 2.88
N ASP A 111 17.50 -27.15 2.94
CA ASP A 111 17.67 -26.44 4.21
C ASP A 111 16.30 -26.19 4.88
N PRO A 112 16.02 -26.84 6.03
CA PRO A 112 14.73 -26.70 6.71
C PRO A 112 14.50 -25.28 7.24
N ALA A 113 15.54 -24.51 7.54
CA ALA A 113 15.40 -23.12 7.96
C ALA A 113 14.92 -22.24 6.82
N VAL A 114 15.49 -22.39 5.63
CA VAL A 114 15.09 -21.65 4.42
C VAL A 114 13.68 -22.07 3.97
N LEU A 115 13.36 -23.37 3.99
CA LEU A 115 12.02 -23.87 3.67
C LEU A 115 10.94 -23.33 4.64
N ARG A 116 11.26 -23.19 5.94
CA ARG A 116 10.35 -22.53 6.90
C ARG A 116 10.16 -21.05 6.59
N LYS A 117 11.20 -20.34 6.15
CA LYS A 117 11.09 -18.95 5.70
C LYS A 117 10.19 -18.86 4.44
N LEU A 118 10.39 -19.72 3.45
CA LEU A 118 9.54 -19.81 2.25
C LEU A 118 8.06 -19.99 2.64
N ARG A 119 7.77 -20.92 3.55
CA ARG A 119 6.42 -21.11 4.10
C ARG A 119 5.89 -19.88 4.80
N THR A 120 6.74 -19.18 5.57
CA THR A 120 6.37 -17.97 6.30
C THR A 120 6.02 -16.83 5.34
N CYS A 121 6.81 -16.61 4.29
CA CYS A 121 6.50 -15.66 3.22
C CYS A 121 5.14 -15.97 2.59
N GLY A 122 4.92 -17.22 2.17
CA GLY A 122 3.64 -17.64 1.57
C GLY A 122 2.44 -17.46 2.52
N CYS A 123 2.59 -17.76 3.82
CA CYS A 123 1.58 -17.48 4.84
C CYS A 123 1.34 -15.98 5.02
N GLY A 124 2.39 -15.16 4.99
CA GLY A 124 2.33 -13.70 5.02
C GLY A 124 1.48 -13.15 3.87
N MET A 125 1.76 -13.63 2.65
CA MET A 125 0.99 -13.31 1.44
C MET A 125 -0.47 -13.75 1.57
N LYS A 126 -0.73 -14.95 2.12
CA LYS A 126 -2.09 -15.44 2.35
C LYS A 126 -2.87 -14.56 3.34
N LYS A 127 -2.23 -14.11 4.42
CA LYS A 127 -2.84 -13.18 5.39
C LYS A 127 -3.14 -11.83 4.73
N LEU A 128 -2.21 -11.31 3.93
CA LEU A 128 -2.41 -10.06 3.20
C LEU A 128 -3.57 -10.16 2.21
N ARG A 129 -3.66 -11.29 1.49
CA ARG A 129 -4.76 -11.59 0.56
C ARG A 129 -6.14 -11.48 1.20
N ALA A 130 -6.28 -11.81 2.49
CA ALA A 130 -7.58 -11.76 3.18
C ALA A 130 -8.11 -10.33 3.37
N VAL A 131 -7.24 -9.32 3.35
CA VAL A 131 -7.59 -7.90 3.53
C VAL A 131 -7.34 -7.06 2.27
N ALA A 132 -6.62 -7.61 1.29
CA ALA A 132 -6.34 -6.95 0.02
C ALA A 132 -7.57 -6.89 -0.88
N LYS A 133 -7.63 -5.85 -1.72
CA LYS A 133 -8.67 -5.63 -2.74
C LYS A 133 -8.00 -5.20 -4.05
N GLY A 134 -8.73 -5.32 -5.15
CA GLY A 134 -8.28 -4.88 -6.47
C GLY A 134 -6.98 -5.56 -6.92
N PRO A 135 -6.03 -4.81 -7.53
CA PRO A 135 -4.78 -5.34 -8.08
C PRO A 135 -3.93 -6.13 -7.07
N LEU A 136 -3.83 -5.65 -5.83
CA LEU A 136 -3.05 -6.32 -4.77
C LEU A 136 -3.59 -7.73 -4.42
N LEU A 137 -4.90 -7.92 -4.50
CA LEU A 137 -5.53 -9.23 -4.27
C LEU A 137 -5.08 -10.25 -5.34
N ARG A 138 -5.01 -9.81 -6.60
CA ARG A 138 -4.56 -10.64 -7.72
C ARG A 138 -3.08 -11.01 -7.58
N LEU A 139 -2.22 -10.01 -7.30
CA LEU A 139 -0.78 -10.24 -7.13
C LEU A 139 -0.45 -11.18 -5.96
N THR A 140 -1.07 -10.98 -4.80
CA THR A 140 -0.86 -11.85 -3.62
C THR A 140 -1.30 -13.30 -3.86
N ARG A 141 -2.30 -13.52 -4.74
CA ARG A 141 -2.76 -14.86 -5.12
C ARG A 141 -1.72 -15.65 -5.91
N LEU A 142 -0.89 -15.00 -6.73
CA LEU A 142 0.16 -15.64 -7.53
C LEU A 142 1.15 -16.43 -6.67
N PHE A 143 1.47 -15.92 -5.47
CA PHE A 143 2.51 -16.48 -4.60
C PHE A 143 1.97 -17.30 -3.43
N SER A 144 0.91 -16.82 -2.76
CA SER A 144 0.45 -17.35 -1.46
C SER A 144 0.31 -18.89 -1.42
N ASN A 145 -0.32 -19.47 -2.44
CA ASN A 145 -0.58 -20.91 -2.46
C ASN A 145 0.63 -21.73 -2.91
N CYS A 146 1.37 -21.29 -3.94
CA CYS A 146 2.48 -22.06 -4.49
C CYS A 146 3.63 -22.15 -3.48
N LEU A 147 4.03 -21.03 -2.86
CA LEU A 147 5.12 -20.99 -1.88
C LEU A 147 4.82 -21.87 -0.66
N THR A 148 3.59 -21.77 -0.12
CA THR A 148 3.22 -22.58 1.05
C THR A 148 3.12 -24.07 0.75
N ARG A 149 2.63 -24.44 -0.44
CA ARG A 149 2.53 -25.84 -0.85
C ARG A 149 3.92 -26.46 -1.05
N HIS A 150 4.78 -25.83 -1.84
CA HIS A 150 6.13 -26.35 -2.11
C HIS A 150 6.95 -26.47 -0.83
N ALA A 151 6.89 -25.46 0.04
CA ALA A 151 7.57 -25.53 1.33
C ALA A 151 7.05 -26.66 2.23
N ARG A 152 5.74 -26.92 2.24
CA ARG A 152 5.16 -28.03 3.03
C ARG A 152 5.54 -29.39 2.49
N ASP A 153 5.50 -29.54 1.17
CA ASP A 153 5.85 -30.80 0.52
C ASP A 153 7.34 -31.12 0.73
N ALA A 154 8.24 -30.12 0.64
CA ALA A 154 9.67 -30.28 0.88
C ALA A 154 10.05 -30.51 2.35
N LEU A 155 9.22 -30.03 3.30
CA LEU A 155 9.42 -30.24 4.73
C LEU A 155 8.85 -31.59 5.24
N ASP A 156 8.02 -32.27 4.45
CA ASP A 156 7.45 -33.56 4.85
C ASP A 156 8.45 -34.68 4.59
N ALA A 157 9.09 -35.18 5.66
CA ALA A 157 10.10 -36.24 5.58
C ALA A 157 9.59 -37.55 4.95
N ARG A 158 8.28 -37.72 4.80
CA ARG A 158 7.67 -38.89 4.14
C ARG A 158 7.58 -38.73 2.62
N LYS A 159 7.83 -37.52 2.10
CA LYS A 159 7.79 -37.22 0.67
C LYS A 159 9.20 -37.03 0.16
N ASP A 160 9.55 -37.72 -0.93
CA ASP A 160 10.77 -37.41 -1.68
C ASP A 160 10.51 -36.23 -2.63
N PHE A 161 10.13 -35.09 -2.06
CA PHE A 161 9.85 -33.88 -2.81
C PHE A 161 11.00 -32.90 -2.66
N ARG A 162 11.54 -32.44 -3.78
CA ARG A 162 12.57 -31.40 -3.84
C ARG A 162 12.08 -30.26 -4.71
N ILE A 163 12.28 -29.04 -4.24
CA ILE A 163 12.02 -27.85 -5.04
C ILE A 163 13.08 -27.82 -6.15
N SER A 164 12.66 -27.72 -7.41
CA SER A 164 13.59 -27.66 -8.55
C SER A 164 14.17 -26.26 -8.72
N ALA A 165 15.41 -26.19 -9.22
CA ALA A 165 16.03 -24.92 -9.60
C ALA A 165 15.19 -24.13 -10.62
N ASP A 166 14.61 -24.82 -11.62
CA ASP A 166 13.69 -24.21 -12.60
C ASP A 166 12.48 -23.52 -11.94
N TRP A 167 11.91 -24.12 -10.89
CA TRP A 167 10.83 -23.47 -10.15
C TRP A 167 11.32 -22.23 -9.42
N ILE A 168 12.51 -22.28 -8.82
CA ILE A 168 13.11 -21.15 -8.10
C ILE A 168 13.34 -19.99 -9.06
N ASP A 169 13.90 -20.25 -10.24
CA ASP A 169 14.16 -19.24 -11.28
C ASP A 169 12.86 -18.61 -11.79
N LYS A 170 11.83 -19.42 -12.06
CA LYS A 170 10.50 -18.92 -12.45
C LYS A 170 9.89 -18.02 -11.39
N ILE A 171 10.02 -18.39 -10.11
CA ILE A 171 9.55 -17.55 -9.01
C ILE A 171 10.37 -16.27 -8.93
N ALA A 172 11.70 -16.32 -9.07
CA ALA A 172 12.56 -15.14 -9.06
C ALA A 172 12.15 -14.13 -10.14
N VAL A 173 11.96 -14.58 -11.37
CA VAL A 173 11.48 -13.74 -12.49
C VAL A 173 10.10 -13.15 -12.19
N ARG A 174 9.18 -13.95 -11.63
CA ARG A 174 7.84 -13.47 -11.28
C ARG A 174 7.88 -12.43 -10.16
N VAL A 175 8.75 -12.61 -9.16
CA VAL A 175 8.96 -11.65 -8.07
C VAL A 175 9.53 -10.34 -8.60
N ASP A 176 10.56 -10.40 -9.43
CA ASP A 176 11.21 -9.22 -10.00
C ASP A 176 10.21 -8.36 -10.79
N ARG A 177 9.44 -9.00 -11.69
CA ARG A 177 8.38 -8.32 -12.44
C ARG A 177 7.31 -7.71 -11.54
N CYS A 178 6.87 -8.45 -10.51
CA CYS A 178 5.89 -7.91 -9.56
C CYS A 178 6.43 -6.69 -8.81
N LEU A 179 7.72 -6.67 -8.47
CA LEU A 179 8.36 -5.56 -7.77
C LEU A 179 8.49 -4.30 -8.65
N THR A 180 8.55 -4.44 -9.97
CA THR A 180 8.72 -3.32 -10.92
C THR A 180 7.40 -2.77 -11.48
N ILE A 181 6.27 -3.46 -11.25
CA ILE A 181 4.97 -3.03 -11.80
C ILE A 181 4.40 -1.85 -11.00
N PRO A 182 3.86 -0.81 -11.67
CA PRO A 182 3.08 0.23 -11.02
C PRO A 182 1.79 -0.36 -10.45
N LEU A 183 1.29 0.18 -9.34
CA LEU A 183 0.11 -0.37 -8.67
C LEU A 183 -0.84 0.71 -8.22
N HIS A 184 -2.09 0.66 -8.72
CA HIS A 184 -3.14 1.55 -8.24
C HIS A 184 -3.58 1.19 -6.82
N LEU A 185 -3.72 2.21 -5.97
CA LEU A 185 -4.18 2.05 -4.58
C LEU A 185 -5.71 2.06 -4.49
N HIS A 186 -6.38 2.65 -5.47
CA HIS A 186 -7.84 2.64 -5.57
C HIS A 186 -8.34 1.30 -6.11
N HIS A 187 -9.15 0.61 -5.32
CA HIS A 187 -9.62 -0.74 -5.62
C HIS A 187 -10.60 -0.87 -6.81
N HIS A 188 -11.07 0.27 -7.36
CA HIS A 188 -12.02 0.33 -8.46
C HIS A 188 -11.36 0.49 -9.84
N LEU A 189 -10.05 0.76 -9.89
CA LEU A 189 -9.32 0.84 -11.13
C LEU A 189 -8.80 -0.56 -11.48
N GLU A 190 -9.25 -1.10 -12.62
CA GLU A 190 -8.67 -2.32 -13.18
C GLU A 190 -7.26 -2.01 -13.65
N ASP A 191 -6.26 -2.72 -13.11
CA ASP A 191 -4.88 -2.60 -13.59
C ASP A 191 -4.69 -3.56 -14.78
N PRO A 192 -4.50 -3.06 -16.02
CA PRO A 192 -4.25 -3.92 -17.19
C PRO A 192 -2.94 -4.71 -17.07
N PHE A 193 -2.03 -4.28 -16.19
CA PHE A 193 -0.70 -4.87 -16.01
C PHE A 193 -0.70 -6.21 -15.28
N VAL A 194 -1.75 -6.52 -14.50
CA VAL A 194 -1.78 -7.75 -13.68
C VAL A 194 -2.12 -8.98 -14.53
N ASP A 195 -2.84 -8.79 -15.63
CA ASP A 195 -3.33 -9.90 -16.44
C ASP A 195 -2.20 -10.61 -17.20
N HIS A 196 -1.10 -9.91 -17.52
CA HIS A 196 0.10 -10.49 -18.15
C HIS A 196 0.95 -11.38 -17.24
N LEU A 197 0.65 -11.45 -15.93
CA LEU A 197 1.38 -12.30 -14.98
C LEU A 197 0.80 -13.71 -14.86
N HIS A 198 -0.43 -13.93 -15.36
CA HIS A 198 -1.12 -15.22 -15.30
C HIS A 198 -0.69 -16.21 -16.40
N ASP A 199 -0.23 -15.71 -17.56
CA ASP A 199 0.16 -16.52 -18.73
C ASP A 199 1.62 -17.02 -18.70
N LEU A 200 2.31 -16.83 -17.57
CA LEU A 200 3.68 -17.28 -17.41
C LEU A 200 3.73 -18.67 -16.79
N PRO A 201 4.55 -19.60 -17.33
CA PRO A 201 4.67 -20.97 -16.82
C PRO A 201 5.05 -21.07 -15.34
#